data_AF-A0A8J7PV34-F1
#
_entry.id   AF-A0A8J7PV34-F1
#
_cell.length_a   1.000
_cell.length_b   1.000
_cell.length_c   1.000
_cell.angle_alpha   90.00
_cell.angle_beta   90.00
_cell.angle_gamma   90.00
#
_symmetry.space_group_name_H-M   'P 1'
#
loop_
_entity.id
_entity.type
_entity.pdbx_description
1 polymer ?
#
loop_
_entity_poly.entity_id
_entity_poly.type
_entity_poly.pdbx_seq_one_letter_code
_entity_poly.pdbx_strand_id
1 'polypeptide(L)'
;MTNSTGDQLLAAIAELRALFPDWRVGQLVANLTQAAGRDREGAIWDVEDDELLAAARRLIDRNRVHRAPPAEQGATPDRGGVNGSPGSTAHQPPRQVS
;
A
#
# COMPACT_ATOMS: atom_id res chain seq x y z
N MET A 1 -3.74 -30.04 14.30
CA MET A 1 -4.35 -28.74 13.92
C MET A 1 -4.93 -28.94 12.55
N THR A 2 -6.24 -28.78 12.41
CA THR A 2 -6.95 -28.91 11.14
C THR A 2 -6.44 -27.86 10.16
N ASN A 3 -6.17 -28.26 8.92
CA ASN A 3 -5.65 -27.38 7.86
C ASN A 3 -6.81 -26.77 7.06
N SER A 4 -7.87 -26.37 7.76
CA SER A 4 -9.10 -25.87 7.13
C SER A 4 -8.91 -24.43 6.66
N THR A 5 -9.68 -23.99 5.66
CA THR A 5 -9.64 -22.58 5.20
C THR A 5 -9.94 -21.62 6.36
N GLY A 6 -10.93 -21.91 7.20
CA GLY A 6 -11.22 -21.08 8.37
C GLY A 6 -10.03 -20.93 9.33
N ASP A 7 -9.28 -22.00 9.60
CA ASP A 7 -8.09 -21.94 10.44
C ASP A 7 -6.98 -21.07 9.79
N GLN A 8 -6.81 -21.17 8.46
CA GLN A 8 -5.87 -20.32 7.72
C GLN A 8 -6.31 -18.85 7.70
N LEU A 9 -7.60 -18.57 7.60
CA LEU A 9 -8.16 -17.23 7.66
C LEU A 9 -7.92 -16.60 9.04
N LEU A 10 -8.17 -17.34 10.12
CA LEU A 10 -7.89 -16.86 11.48
C LEU A 10 -6.41 -16.55 11.68
N ALA A 11 -5.50 -17.38 11.15
CA ALA A 11 -4.07 -17.12 11.18
C ALA A 11 -3.70 -15.84 10.39
N ALA A 12 -4.29 -15.63 9.21
CA ALA A 12 -4.08 -14.42 8.42
C ALA A 12 -4.62 -13.15 9.11
N ILE A 13 -5.78 -13.26 9.80
CA ILE A 13 -6.34 -12.17 10.60
C ILE A 13 -5.40 -11.80 11.76
N ALA A 14 -4.81 -12.80 12.44
CA ALA A 14 -3.84 -12.55 13.49
C ALA A 14 -2.60 -11.81 12.97
N GLU A 15 -2.13 -12.15 11.77
CA GLU A 15 -1.04 -11.44 11.13
C GLU A 15 -1.42 -9.99 10.77
N LEU A 16 -2.62 -9.78 10.21
CA LEU A 16 -3.11 -8.44 9.90
C LEU A 16 -3.24 -7.57 11.15
N ARG A 17 -3.58 -8.13 12.31
CA ARG A 17 -3.57 -7.39 13.59
C ARG A 17 -2.16 -6.94 13.99
N ALA A 18 -1.13 -7.70 13.64
CA ALA A 18 0.26 -7.29 13.87
C ALA A 18 0.73 -6.20 12.87
N LEU A 19 0.24 -6.24 11.63
CA LEU A 19 0.52 -5.22 10.61
C LEU A 19 -0.24 -3.90 10.86
N PHE A 20 -1.44 -3.99 11.43
CA PHE A 20 -2.33 -2.85 11.68
C PHE A 20 -2.79 -2.80 13.15
N PRO A 21 -1.88 -2.49 14.08
CA PRO A 21 -2.21 -2.50 15.51
C PRO A 21 -3.36 -1.55 15.87
N ASP A 22 -3.46 -0.43 15.16
CA ASP A 22 -4.44 0.64 15.40
C ASP A 22 -5.85 0.31 14.89
N TRP A 23 -6.00 -0.69 14.02
CA TRP A 23 -7.31 -1.06 13.47
C TRP A 23 -8.11 -1.90 14.47
N ARG A 24 -9.28 -1.40 14.88
CA ARG A 24 -10.24 -2.22 15.64
C ARG A 24 -10.66 -3.46 14.85
N VAL A 25 -10.95 -4.57 15.52
CA VAL A 25 -11.29 -5.85 14.86
C VAL A 25 -12.46 -5.72 13.88
N GLY A 26 -13.54 -5.04 14.26
CA GLY A 26 -14.68 -4.82 13.34
C GLY A 26 -14.30 -4.03 12.08
N GLN A 27 -13.37 -3.08 12.20
CA GLN A 27 -12.86 -2.33 11.05
C GLN A 27 -11.97 -3.20 10.15
N LEU A 28 -11.14 -4.06 10.75
CA LEU A 28 -10.36 -5.04 10.00
C LEU A 28 -11.26 -5.96 9.17
N VAL A 29 -12.33 -6.50 9.78
CA VAL A 29 -13.30 -7.35 9.09
C VAL A 29 -13.99 -6.60 7.95
N ALA A 30 -14.49 -5.38 8.20
CA ALA A 30 -15.11 -4.56 7.15
C ALA A 30 -14.15 -4.28 5.98
N ASN A 31 -12.87 -4.01 6.27
CA ASN A 31 -11.85 -3.80 5.25
C ASN A 31 -11.55 -5.08 4.46
N LEU A 32 -11.61 -6.26 5.08
CA LEU A 32 -11.45 -7.54 4.39
C LEU A 32 -12.63 -7.84 3.46
N THR A 33 -13.86 -7.61 3.91
CA THR A 33 -15.06 -7.75 3.06
C THR A 33 -14.96 -6.83 1.83
N GLN A 34 -14.60 -5.56 2.03
CA GLN A 34 -14.36 -4.63 0.92
C GLN A 34 -13.23 -5.09 0.00
N ALA A 35 -12.11 -5.58 0.56
CA ALA A 35 -10.98 -6.09 -0.22
C ALA A 35 -11.29 -7.38 -1.00
N ALA A 36 -12.32 -8.13 -0.58
CA ALA A 36 -12.88 -9.25 -1.34
C ALA A 36 -13.79 -8.78 -2.50
N GLY A 37 -13.98 -7.47 -2.69
CA GLY A 37 -14.85 -6.90 -3.72
C GLY A 37 -16.32 -6.95 -3.33
N ARG A 38 -16.63 -6.96 -2.03
CA ARG A 38 -17.98 -6.95 -1.48
C ARG A 38 -18.23 -5.60 -0.80
N ASP A 39 -18.89 -4.70 -1.51
CA ASP A 39 -19.15 -3.31 -1.12
C ASP A 39 -20.62 -3.04 -0.78
N ARG A 40 -21.50 -4.02 -0.99
CA ARG A 40 -22.93 -3.92 -0.66
C ARG A 40 -23.20 -4.12 0.83
N GLU A 41 -24.24 -3.44 1.32
CA GLU A 41 -24.76 -3.66 2.66
C GLU A 41 -25.13 -5.14 2.84
N GLY A 42 -24.73 -5.74 3.97
CA GLY A 42 -24.97 -7.14 4.26
C GLY A 42 -24.06 -8.14 3.53
N ALA A 43 -23.17 -7.70 2.63
CA ALA A 43 -22.31 -8.62 1.87
C ALA A 43 -21.31 -9.42 2.72
N ILE A 44 -21.18 -9.07 4.00
CA ILE A 44 -20.45 -9.87 5.01
C ILE A 44 -21.11 -11.24 5.28
N TRP A 45 -22.42 -11.38 5.04
CA TRP A 45 -23.12 -12.64 5.24
C TRP A 45 -22.92 -13.63 4.08
N ASP A 46 -22.57 -13.11 2.90
CA ASP A 46 -22.43 -13.89 1.66
C ASP A 46 -20.98 -14.15 1.27
N VAL A 47 -20.01 -13.60 2.01
CA VAL A 47 -18.59 -13.75 1.69
C VAL A 47 -18.07 -15.06 2.28
N GLU A 48 -17.44 -15.87 1.44
CA GLU A 48 -16.90 -17.15 1.86
C GLU A 48 -15.51 -17.01 2.50
N ASP A 49 -15.13 -17.99 3.33
CA ASP A 49 -13.83 -18.02 4.01
C ASP A 49 -12.65 -17.93 3.02
N ASP A 50 -12.75 -18.60 1.86
CA ASP A 50 -11.70 -18.59 0.83
C ASP A 50 -11.54 -17.20 0.19
N GLU A 51 -12.65 -16.46 0.01
CA GLU A 51 -12.62 -15.10 -0.52
C GLU A 51 -11.97 -14.12 0.47
N LEU A 52 -12.32 -14.25 1.75
CA LEU A 52 -11.69 -13.48 2.84
C LEU A 52 -10.21 -13.83 2.97
N LEU A 53 -9.84 -15.10 2.88
CA LEU A 53 -8.45 -15.54 2.95
C LEU A 53 -7.62 -14.97 1.79
N ALA A 54 -8.17 -15.01 0.57
CA ALA A 54 -7.53 -14.39 -0.60
C ALA A 54 -7.39 -12.87 -0.46
N ALA A 55 -8.38 -12.19 0.10
CA ALA A 55 -8.31 -10.76 0.40
C ALA A 55 -7.25 -10.44 1.47
N ALA A 56 -7.19 -11.23 2.54
CA ALA A 56 -6.24 -11.08 3.63
C ALA A 56 -4.80 -11.22 3.15
N ARG A 57 -4.49 -12.28 2.38
CA ARG A 57 -3.17 -12.50 1.79
C ARG A 57 -2.74 -11.33 0.91
N ARG A 58 -3.62 -10.84 0.03
CA ARG A 58 -3.34 -9.65 -0.79
C ARG A 58 -3.07 -8.39 0.03
N LEU A 59 -3.73 -8.23 1.17
CA LEU A 59 -3.50 -7.07 2.04
C LEU A 59 -2.18 -7.20 2.82
N ILE A 60 -1.86 -8.40 3.30
CA ILE A 60 -0.57 -8.72 3.94
C ILE A 60 0.59 -8.44 2.98
N ASP A 61 0.54 -9.00 1.77
CA ASP A 61 1.62 -8.88 0.79
C ASP A 61 1.87 -7.41 0.41
N ARG A 62 0.80 -6.65 0.16
CA ARG A 62 0.91 -5.21 -0.12
C ARG A 62 1.62 -4.45 0.99
N ASN A 63 1.29 -4.70 2.26
CA ASN A 63 1.90 -3.95 3.37
C ASN A 63 3.30 -4.42 3.73
N ARG A 64 3.63 -5.68 3.48
CA ARG A 64 5.02 -6.16 3.60
C ARG A 64 5.92 -5.50 2.56
N VAL A 65 5.45 -5.34 1.33
CA VAL A 65 6.17 -4.62 0.28
C VAL A 65 6.36 -3.14 0.65
N HIS A 66 5.33 -2.48 1.18
CA HIS A 66 5.44 -1.07 1.57
C HIS A 66 6.22 -0.82 2.87
N ARG A 67 6.40 -1.83 3.73
CA ARG A 67 7.22 -1.74 4.96
C ARG A 67 8.70 -1.96 4.69
N ALA A 68 9.09 -2.51 3.54
CA ALA A 68 10.50 -2.49 3.13
C ALA A 68 10.92 -1.01 3.02
N PRO A 69 11.96 -0.55 3.74
CA PRO A 69 12.44 0.82 3.59
C PRO A 69 12.77 1.04 2.12
N PRO A 70 12.59 2.26 1.59
CA PRO A 70 13.13 2.57 0.28
C PRO A 70 14.63 2.26 0.37
N ALA A 71 15.09 1.27 -0.40
CA ALA A 71 16.52 1.14 -0.66
C ALA A 71 16.92 2.52 -1.18
N GLU A 72 17.76 3.20 -0.40
CA GLU A 72 18.25 4.54 -0.69
C GLU A 72 18.69 4.55 -2.15
N GLN A 73 17.89 5.20 -2.99
CA GLN A 73 18.26 5.44 -4.37
C GLN A 73 19.42 6.40 -4.32
N GLY A 74 20.62 5.83 -4.42
CA GLY A 74 21.84 6.48 -4.89
C GLY A 74 22.17 7.76 -4.18
N ALA A 75 23.04 7.64 -3.18
CA ALA A 75 23.99 8.68 -2.81
C ALA A 75 24.40 9.50 -4.05
N THR A 76 24.13 10.80 -3.95
CA THR A 76 24.73 11.87 -4.72
C THR A 76 26.21 11.56 -4.98
N PRO A 77 26.66 11.41 -6.24
CA PRO A 77 28.08 11.57 -6.51
C PRO A 77 28.37 13.06 -6.38
N ASP A 78 28.98 13.39 -5.25
CA ASP A 78 29.86 14.53 -5.10
C ASP A 78 30.77 14.63 -6.34
N ARG A 79 30.56 15.67 -7.14
CA ARG A 79 31.49 16.06 -8.21
C ARG A 79 31.73 17.56 -8.07
N GLY A 80 32.48 17.92 -7.03
CA GLY A 80 33.25 19.16 -7.02
C GLY A 80 34.28 19.14 -8.15
N GLY A 81 34.28 20.16 -9.01
CA GLY A 81 35.26 20.26 -10.10
C GLY A 81 34.89 21.27 -11.18
N VAL A 82 34.97 22.55 -10.84
CA VAL A 82 35.28 23.74 -11.66
C VAL A 82 35.25 23.62 -13.21
N ASN A 83 34.46 24.47 -13.87
CA ASN A 83 34.96 25.48 -14.82
C ASN A 83 33.84 26.29 -15.50
N GLY A 84 34.01 27.62 -15.49
CA GLY A 84 33.65 28.49 -16.60
C GLY A 84 32.20 28.96 -16.75
N SER A 85 31.87 30.11 -16.15
CA SER A 85 31.10 31.16 -16.87
C SER A 85 31.95 31.64 -18.06
N PRO A 86 31.38 32.08 -19.22
CA PRO A 86 30.35 33.12 -19.25
C PRO A 86 29.30 33.04 -20.40
N GLY A 87 28.21 33.80 -20.23
CA GLY A 87 27.69 34.61 -21.33
C GLY A 87 26.23 34.42 -21.77
N SER A 88 25.54 35.55 -21.85
CA SER A 88 24.48 35.91 -22.81
C SER A 88 23.02 35.54 -22.56
N THR A 89 22.32 36.51 -21.96
CA THR A 89 21.18 37.25 -22.54
C THR A 89 20.18 36.49 -23.42
N ALA A 90 18.90 36.46 -22.99
CA ALA A 90 17.79 37.19 -23.63
C ALA A 90 16.43 36.45 -23.58
N HIS A 91 15.40 37.27 -23.29
CA HIS A 91 14.05 37.24 -23.86
C HIS A 91 12.95 36.38 -23.22
N GLN A 92 12.15 37.07 -22.40
CA GLN A 92 10.76 36.77 -22.05
C GLN A 92 9.80 37.22 -23.17
N PRO A 93 8.70 36.50 -23.43
CA PRO A 93 7.46 37.12 -23.89
C PRO A 93 6.23 36.74 -23.01
N PRO A 94 5.09 37.45 -23.18
CA PRO A 94 4.10 37.63 -22.12
C PRO A 94 2.90 36.67 -22.15
N ARG A 95 2.12 36.76 -21.08
CA ARG A 95 0.84 36.10 -20.80
C ARG A 95 -0.24 36.42 -21.84
N GLN A 96 -1.16 35.48 -22.07
CA GLN A 96 -2.51 35.76 -22.54
C GLN A 96 -3.52 35.07 -21.62
N VAL A 97 -4.43 35.89 -21.09
CA VAL A 97 -5.68 35.53 -20.42
C VAL A 97 -6.77 35.47 -21.49
N SER A 98 -7.67 34.50 -21.37
CA SER A 98 -9.03 34.56 -21.92
C SER A 98 -9.94 33.75 -21.02
#